data_AF-A0A8J8ERC9-F1
#
_entry.id   AF-A0A8J8ERC9-F1
#
_cell.length_a   1.000
_cell.length_b   1.000
_cell.length_c   1.000
_cell.angle_alpha   90.00
_cell.angle_beta   90.00
_cell.angle_gamma   90.00
#
_symmetry.space_group_name_H-M   'P 1'
#
loop_
_entity.id
_entity.type
_entity.pdbx_description
1 polymer ?
#
loop_
_entity_poly.entity_id
_entity_poly.type
_entity_poly.pdbx_seq_one_letter_code
_entity_poly.pdbx_strand_id
1 'polypeptide(L)'
;MGNVPEGFVIEPSETYTVYFYIAEDFGIKNITAYYRINGGGWKPAYVKTAAAGENWTIYQSIIDRFYGESQNFYVFYRKFNLPAGAPGTKIEFKIEVTDVEGHVSVSPVYAYYVVNPFGPKILIVDPSVETMAFERSLSSLIEQFNSSREFYHYNLSDYEAIAEPLTKISPWMLSEHHWEMLSEDYNIRIVSPGELIEALGEFKPEVIILSNLWLPEWGLSADEMVALEGYLKANHAGLIVTHGSLLDASNPQHIGSLESWEEPSLAKMVGLELLPIAESARKVFNLTDVPAVIPYISTGYFLVLSRDGPFAGGKLETNVYSAAGWQYVLPSLQFGVAKRSVMRFANENGLRMREMGQSMANLTGLTFNFSFAASMPLAEILTGMSLSDDGISLGFGDSSVNLTLERPVLERIRLLHAVRKYLPALLAYTEDYSGGILVREGEYRAVYTSLELEAGGDAEFSVLKELINWTMDYQPLLTPEVVVLANDIDWDIRGDLLASQLETLGLSVKRVTANEFEAYKESPIVVILGGPEAYDGVGSYVQQALSLEEQNAIIDGEAGMFIKTDVWVEGQVVIVLAGQDRWGTSRKIKAYLEGLDPAYAELLAEFSAAVS
;
A
#
# COMPACT_ATOMS: atom_id res chain seq x y z
N MET A 1 -30.99 -6.89 13.68
CA MET A 1 -30.06 -6.81 12.53
C MET A 1 -30.78 -6.24 11.32
N GLY A 2 -30.14 -5.35 10.56
CA GLY A 2 -30.66 -4.85 9.28
C GLY A 2 -29.72 -5.21 8.13
N ASN A 3 -30.22 -5.21 6.90
CA ASN A 3 -29.39 -5.37 5.69
C ASN A 3 -28.83 -4.05 5.18
N VAL A 4 -27.60 -4.10 4.67
CA VAL A 4 -26.90 -3.00 3.97
C VAL A 4 -26.91 -3.30 2.47
N PRO A 5 -26.98 -2.29 1.58
CA PRO A 5 -26.89 -2.55 0.15
C PRO A 5 -25.55 -3.20 -0.20
N GLU A 6 -25.57 -4.02 -1.25
CA GLU A 6 -24.36 -4.62 -1.81
C GLU A 6 -23.36 -3.53 -2.19
N GLY A 7 -22.08 -3.74 -1.85
CA GLY A 7 -21.03 -2.77 -2.13
C GLY A 7 -21.11 -1.46 -1.34
N PHE A 8 -21.99 -1.38 -0.32
CA PHE A 8 -22.28 -0.17 0.46
C PHE A 8 -22.76 1.02 -0.40
N VAL A 9 -23.41 0.76 -1.53
CA VAL A 9 -23.80 1.82 -2.48
C VAL A 9 -25.19 1.64 -3.07
N ILE A 10 -25.82 2.74 -3.48
CA ILE A 10 -27.05 2.74 -4.29
C ILE A 10 -26.98 3.78 -5.41
N GLU A 11 -27.80 3.59 -6.45
CA GLU A 11 -27.95 4.57 -7.52
C GLU A 11 -28.79 5.79 -7.10
N PRO A 12 -28.62 6.95 -7.76
CA PRO A 12 -29.38 8.14 -7.45
C PRO A 12 -30.87 7.94 -7.74
N SER A 13 -31.73 8.62 -6.99
CA SER A 13 -33.20 8.51 -7.10
C SER A 13 -33.81 7.16 -6.67
N GLU A 14 -33.00 6.19 -6.24
CA GLU A 14 -33.49 4.94 -5.66
C GLU A 14 -33.79 5.10 -4.17
N THR A 15 -34.91 4.54 -3.72
CA THR A 15 -35.17 4.38 -2.29
C THR A 15 -34.67 3.00 -1.86
N TYR A 16 -33.87 2.94 -0.79
CA TYR A 16 -33.43 1.67 -0.25
C TYR A 16 -34.41 1.14 0.81
N THR A 17 -34.76 -0.15 0.71
CA THR A 17 -35.60 -0.81 1.73
C THR A 17 -34.72 -1.61 2.67
N VAL A 18 -34.70 -1.20 3.94
CA VAL A 18 -34.05 -1.95 5.01
C VAL A 18 -35.06 -2.96 5.55
N TYR A 19 -34.73 -4.24 5.41
CA TYR A 19 -35.35 -5.37 6.08
C TYR A 19 -34.56 -5.70 7.34
N PHE A 20 -35.29 -5.95 8.42
CA PHE A 20 -34.67 -6.26 9.70
C PHE A 20 -35.54 -7.18 10.54
N TYR A 21 -34.89 -7.80 11.51
CA TYR A 21 -35.50 -8.79 12.38
C TYR A 21 -35.19 -8.49 13.84
N ILE A 22 -36.16 -8.84 14.68
CA ILE A 22 -36.07 -8.77 16.13
C ILE A 22 -36.49 -10.14 16.68
N ALA A 23 -35.64 -10.72 17.51
CA ALA A 23 -35.94 -11.88 18.35
C ALA A 23 -36.10 -11.39 19.78
N GLU A 24 -37.19 -11.79 20.44
CA GLU A 24 -37.59 -11.30 21.76
C GLU A 24 -38.41 -12.37 22.47
N ASP A 25 -38.26 -12.57 23.78
CA ASP A 25 -38.92 -13.66 24.54
C ASP A 25 -40.18 -13.22 25.29
N PHE A 26 -40.32 -11.94 25.67
CA PHE A 26 -41.50 -11.44 26.37
C PHE A 26 -42.44 -10.61 25.49
N GLY A 27 -41.86 -9.74 24.66
CA GLY A 27 -42.60 -8.94 23.69
C GLY A 27 -42.06 -7.52 23.55
N ILE A 28 -42.51 -6.84 22.49
CA ILE A 28 -42.00 -5.52 22.11
C ILE A 28 -43.00 -4.43 22.45
N LYS A 29 -42.52 -3.39 23.15
CA LYS A 29 -43.28 -2.16 23.43
C LYS A 29 -43.17 -1.15 22.30
N ASN A 30 -41.97 -0.94 21.76
CA ASN A 30 -41.74 0.03 20.69
C ASN A 30 -40.65 -0.42 19.71
N ILE A 31 -40.83 -0.10 18.44
CA ILE A 31 -39.83 -0.29 17.38
C ILE A 31 -39.68 1.03 16.64
N THR A 32 -38.49 1.62 16.68
CA THR A 32 -38.20 2.86 15.97
C THR A 32 -36.98 2.67 15.08
N ALA A 33 -37.11 3.02 13.81
CA ALA A 33 -35.98 3.12 12.91
C ALA A 33 -35.59 4.60 12.77
N TYR A 34 -34.30 4.87 12.68
CA TYR A 34 -33.77 6.21 12.49
C TYR A 34 -32.81 6.23 11.30
N TYR A 35 -32.76 7.37 10.62
CA TYR A 35 -31.75 7.64 9.61
C TYR A 35 -31.25 9.08 9.70
N ARG A 36 -30.04 9.33 9.21
CA ARG A 36 -29.52 10.67 8.99
C ARG A 36 -28.79 10.73 7.66
N ILE A 37 -28.61 11.95 7.17
CA ILE A 37 -27.98 12.23 5.88
C ILE A 37 -26.80 13.15 6.17
N ASN A 38 -25.62 12.81 5.66
CA ASN A 38 -24.39 13.60 5.75
C ASN A 38 -24.12 14.10 7.18
N GLY A 39 -24.17 13.21 8.18
CA GLY A 39 -23.93 13.55 9.58
C GLY A 39 -24.98 14.45 10.26
N GLY A 40 -26.09 14.76 9.58
CA GLY A 40 -27.18 15.58 10.12
C GLY A 40 -27.93 14.95 11.30
N GLY A 41 -28.99 15.62 11.77
CA GLY A 41 -29.82 15.11 12.86
C GLY A 41 -30.55 13.81 12.50
N TRP A 42 -30.66 12.89 13.46
CA TRP A 42 -31.45 11.66 13.33
C TRP A 42 -32.93 11.96 13.09
N LYS A 43 -33.49 11.33 12.06
CA LYS A 43 -34.89 11.43 11.65
C LYS A 43 -35.57 10.06 11.81
N PRO A 44 -36.80 10.00 12.31
CA PRO A 44 -37.52 8.74 12.39
C PRO A 44 -37.90 8.25 10.98
N ALA A 45 -37.78 6.95 10.74
CA ALA A 45 -38.30 6.24 9.59
C ALA A 45 -39.54 5.42 9.99
N TYR A 46 -40.53 5.38 9.09
CA TYR A 46 -41.78 4.67 9.36
C TYR A 46 -41.60 3.16 9.16
N VAL A 47 -41.69 2.41 10.27
CA VAL A 47 -41.53 0.97 10.31
C VAL A 47 -42.84 0.27 9.94
N LYS A 48 -42.75 -0.74 9.07
CA LYS A 48 -43.85 -1.61 8.64
C LYS A 48 -43.53 -3.07 8.90
N THR A 49 -44.56 -3.91 9.00
CA THR A 49 -44.38 -5.36 8.93
C THR A 49 -43.93 -5.77 7.54
N ALA A 50 -42.90 -6.60 7.46
CA ALA A 50 -42.44 -7.21 6.22
C ALA A 50 -43.07 -8.61 6.08
N ALA A 51 -43.43 -9.00 4.85
CA ALA A 51 -43.89 -10.36 4.58
C ALA A 51 -42.71 -11.26 4.21
N ALA A 52 -42.69 -12.52 4.68
CA ALA A 52 -41.55 -13.44 4.52
C ALA A 52 -41.06 -13.60 3.06
N GLY A 53 -41.96 -13.48 2.08
CA GLY A 53 -41.63 -13.58 0.65
C GLY A 53 -41.11 -12.29 0.01
N GLU A 54 -41.06 -11.15 0.71
CA GLU A 54 -40.63 -9.86 0.12
C GLU A 54 -39.12 -9.79 -0.12
N ASN A 55 -38.33 -10.47 0.71
CA ASN A 55 -36.89 -10.64 0.51
C ASN A 55 -36.44 -11.97 1.12
N TRP A 56 -36.62 -13.06 0.35
CA TRP A 56 -36.40 -14.41 0.85
C TRP A 56 -34.96 -14.68 1.27
N THR A 57 -33.98 -14.17 0.51
CA THR A 57 -32.55 -14.34 0.82
C THR A 57 -32.20 -13.73 2.18
N ILE A 58 -32.63 -12.49 2.44
CA ILE A 58 -32.38 -11.83 3.73
C ILE A 58 -33.21 -12.45 4.85
N TYR A 59 -34.45 -12.86 4.57
CA TYR A 59 -35.26 -13.57 5.54
C TYR A 59 -34.57 -14.87 5.99
N GLN A 60 -34.07 -15.66 5.04
CA GLN A 60 -33.39 -16.92 5.30
C GLN A 60 -32.07 -16.71 6.06
N SER A 61 -31.23 -15.76 5.63
CA SER A 61 -29.96 -15.46 6.30
C SER A 61 -30.12 -15.00 7.75
N ILE A 62 -31.29 -14.43 8.08
CA ILE A 62 -31.60 -14.04 9.45
C ILE A 62 -32.20 -15.19 10.27
N ILE A 63 -33.09 -16.00 9.69
CA ILE A 63 -33.70 -17.14 10.40
C ILE A 63 -32.71 -18.27 10.64
N ASP A 64 -31.81 -18.54 9.70
CA ASP A 64 -30.79 -19.60 9.83
C ASP A 64 -29.87 -19.38 11.04
N ARG A 65 -29.88 -18.21 11.67
CA ARG A 65 -29.13 -17.93 12.89
C ARG A 65 -29.71 -18.63 14.12
N PHE A 66 -30.98 -19.04 14.10
CA PHE A 66 -31.66 -19.63 15.26
C PHE A 66 -31.85 -21.14 15.02
N TYR A 67 -30.90 -21.97 15.46
CA TYR A 67 -30.94 -23.43 15.29
C TYR A 67 -31.43 -24.17 16.55
N GLY A 68 -32.32 -25.15 16.34
CA GLY A 68 -32.15 -26.51 16.90
C GLY A 68 -32.77 -26.86 18.26
N GLU A 69 -33.02 -25.90 19.15
CA GLU A 69 -33.68 -26.18 20.44
C GLU A 69 -34.99 -25.39 20.59
N SER A 70 -35.92 -25.90 21.41
CA SER A 70 -37.25 -25.31 21.61
C SER A 70 -37.17 -23.99 22.39
N GLN A 71 -36.73 -22.92 21.73
CA GLN A 71 -36.75 -21.56 22.27
C GLN A 71 -37.96 -20.83 21.67
N ASN A 72 -38.83 -20.34 22.55
CA ASN A 72 -40.05 -19.62 22.16
C ASN A 72 -39.72 -18.13 22.00
N PHE A 73 -39.08 -17.75 20.89
CA PHE A 73 -38.96 -16.34 20.52
C PHE A 73 -40.22 -15.86 19.81
N TYR A 74 -40.68 -14.67 20.20
CA TYR A 74 -41.46 -13.82 19.33
C TYR A 74 -40.55 -13.17 18.29
N VAL A 75 -40.92 -13.41 17.04
CA VAL A 75 -40.13 -13.02 15.88
C VAL A 75 -40.85 -11.91 15.15
N PHE A 76 -40.16 -10.79 14.95
CA PHE A 76 -40.72 -9.62 14.29
C PHE A 76 -39.92 -9.26 13.05
N TYR A 77 -40.41 -9.70 11.89
CA TYR A 77 -39.87 -9.28 10.60
C TYR A 77 -40.48 -7.93 10.19
N ARG A 78 -39.60 -6.96 9.95
CA ARG A 78 -39.96 -5.55 9.74
C ARG A 78 -39.17 -4.95 8.59
N LYS A 79 -39.68 -3.84 8.06
CA LYS A 79 -38.99 -3.04 7.07
C LYS A 79 -39.25 -1.55 7.22
N PHE A 80 -38.35 -0.74 6.69
CA PHE A 80 -38.56 0.69 6.47
C PHE A 80 -37.84 1.14 5.20
N ASN A 81 -38.32 2.25 4.63
CA ASN A 81 -37.72 2.82 3.43
C ASN A 81 -36.86 4.02 3.81
N LEU A 82 -35.67 4.07 3.27
CA LEU A 82 -34.78 5.22 3.32
C LEU A 82 -35.03 6.11 2.09
N PRO A 83 -34.89 7.43 2.24
CA PRO A 83 -35.09 8.35 1.13
C PRO A 83 -34.00 8.15 0.07
N ALA A 84 -34.33 8.51 -1.17
CA ALA A 84 -33.32 8.67 -2.20
C ALA A 84 -32.39 9.86 -1.89
N GLY A 85 -31.15 9.77 -2.37
CA GLY A 85 -30.18 10.87 -2.33
C GLY A 85 -29.68 11.23 -3.73
N ALA A 86 -28.93 12.34 -3.80
CA ALA A 86 -28.12 12.69 -4.96
C ALA A 86 -26.73 12.02 -4.82
N PRO A 87 -25.93 11.89 -5.90
CA PRO A 87 -24.54 11.49 -5.79
C PRO A 87 -23.81 12.33 -4.73
N GLY A 88 -22.90 11.69 -3.99
CA GLY A 88 -22.20 12.32 -2.86
C GLY A 88 -22.97 12.36 -1.55
N THR A 89 -24.04 11.55 -1.42
CA THR A 89 -24.83 11.46 -0.19
C THR A 89 -24.42 10.25 0.63
N LYS A 90 -24.06 10.46 1.90
CA LYS A 90 -23.94 9.43 2.94
C LYS A 90 -25.28 9.27 3.65
N ILE A 91 -25.80 8.05 3.69
CA ILE A 91 -27.00 7.72 4.47
C ILE A 91 -26.62 6.75 5.56
N GLU A 92 -26.92 7.12 6.80
CA GLU A 92 -26.68 6.28 7.97
C GLU A 92 -28.01 5.92 8.61
N PHE A 93 -28.13 4.69 9.11
CA PHE A 93 -29.36 4.24 9.76
C PHE A 93 -29.10 3.31 10.93
N LYS A 94 -30.05 3.29 11.86
CA LYS A 94 -30.06 2.38 13.00
C LYS A 94 -31.48 2.02 13.41
N ILE A 95 -31.61 0.91 14.12
CA ILE A 95 -32.88 0.41 14.66
C ILE A 95 -32.77 0.40 16.17
N GLU A 96 -33.79 0.91 16.83
CA GLU A 96 -33.95 0.91 18.29
C GLU A 96 -35.21 0.13 18.65
N VAL A 97 -35.06 -0.82 19.55
CA VAL A 97 -36.14 -1.67 20.04
C VAL A 97 -36.23 -1.48 21.55
N THR A 98 -37.46 -1.30 22.04
CA THR A 98 -37.75 -1.33 23.47
C THR A 98 -38.69 -2.49 23.77
N ASP A 99 -38.28 -3.39 24.65
CA ASP A 99 -39.12 -4.49 25.10
C ASP A 99 -40.22 -3.99 26.07
N VAL A 100 -41.11 -4.90 26.49
CA VAL A 100 -42.18 -4.60 27.46
C VAL A 100 -41.65 -4.31 28.87
N GLU A 101 -40.45 -4.76 29.20
CA GLU A 101 -39.79 -4.55 30.49
C GLU A 101 -39.05 -3.20 30.57
N GLY A 102 -38.83 -2.56 29.43
CA GLY A 102 -38.17 -1.27 29.28
C GLY A 102 -36.69 -1.35 28.89
N HIS A 103 -36.13 -2.53 28.58
CA HIS A 103 -34.78 -2.64 28.04
C HIS A 103 -34.73 -2.12 26.60
N VAL A 104 -33.63 -1.46 26.26
CA VAL A 104 -33.42 -0.85 24.95
C VAL A 104 -32.26 -1.56 24.27
N SER A 105 -32.46 -2.02 23.04
CA SER A 105 -31.41 -2.55 22.17
C SER A 105 -31.28 -1.70 20.92
N VAL A 106 -30.04 -1.40 20.54
CA VAL A 106 -29.71 -0.61 19.36
C VAL A 106 -28.89 -1.46 18.40
N SER A 107 -29.26 -1.46 17.12
CA SER A 107 -28.46 -2.12 16.08
C SER A 107 -27.12 -1.41 15.86
N PRO A 108 -26.17 -2.03 15.12
CA PRO A 108 -25.08 -1.26 14.50
C PRO A 108 -25.61 -0.05 13.72
N VAL A 109 -24.77 0.97 13.58
CA VAL A 109 -25.05 2.18 12.81
C VAL A 109 -24.52 1.99 11.41
N TYR A 110 -25.31 1.34 10.56
CA TYR A 110 -24.93 1.07 9.18
C TYR A 110 -24.88 2.35 8.35
N ALA A 111 -24.01 2.36 7.35
CA ALA A 111 -23.87 3.45 6.39
C ALA A 111 -23.81 2.91 4.95
N TYR A 112 -24.26 3.72 3.99
CA TYR A 112 -24.01 3.50 2.56
C TYR A 112 -23.98 4.84 1.84
N TYR A 113 -23.52 4.81 0.59
CA TYR A 113 -23.26 5.99 -0.23
C TYR A 113 -24.13 5.99 -1.48
N VAL A 114 -24.57 7.18 -1.90
CA VAL A 114 -25.22 7.35 -3.21
C VAL A 114 -24.15 7.74 -4.21
N VAL A 115 -24.02 6.94 -5.28
CA VAL A 115 -22.92 7.06 -6.25
C VAL A 115 -23.31 7.82 -7.50
N ASN A 116 -22.32 8.24 -8.28
CA ASN A 116 -22.51 8.70 -9.65
C ASN A 116 -22.34 7.50 -10.61
N PRO A 117 -23.43 6.86 -11.10
CA PRO A 117 -23.33 5.65 -11.92
C PRO A 117 -22.66 5.90 -13.29
N PHE A 118 -22.57 7.16 -13.72
CA PHE A 118 -21.94 7.57 -14.97
C PHE A 118 -20.46 7.95 -14.82
N GLY A 119 -19.96 8.00 -13.58
CA GLY A 119 -18.55 8.29 -13.29
C GLY A 119 -17.64 7.08 -13.56
N PRO A 120 -16.32 7.30 -13.56
CA PRO A 120 -15.34 6.22 -13.60
C PRO A 120 -15.55 5.22 -12.46
N LYS A 121 -15.21 3.96 -12.70
CA LYS A 121 -15.44 2.86 -11.74
C LYS A 121 -14.27 2.71 -10.79
N ILE A 122 -14.52 2.95 -9.50
CA ILE A 122 -13.50 2.86 -8.45
C ILE A 122 -13.88 1.76 -7.46
N LEU A 123 -13.06 0.72 -7.37
CA LEU A 123 -13.23 -0.32 -6.35
C LEU A 123 -12.44 0.09 -5.12
N ILE A 124 -13.08 0.11 -3.96
CA ILE A 124 -12.47 0.41 -2.67
C ILE A 124 -12.50 -0.86 -1.84
N VAL A 125 -11.32 -1.36 -1.47
CA VAL A 125 -11.18 -2.43 -0.49
C VAL A 125 -10.92 -1.75 0.85
N ASP A 126 -11.98 -1.64 1.64
CA ASP A 126 -11.96 -0.94 2.92
C ASP A 126 -12.90 -1.62 3.93
N PRO A 127 -12.37 -2.57 4.73
CA PRO A 127 -13.16 -3.27 5.73
C PRO A 127 -13.56 -2.35 6.91
N SER A 128 -12.95 -1.16 7.05
CA SER A 128 -13.27 -0.26 8.14
C SER A 128 -14.69 0.31 8.05
N VAL A 129 -15.28 0.38 6.85
CA VAL A 129 -16.67 0.86 6.66
C VAL A 129 -17.67 0.00 7.42
N GLU A 130 -17.52 -1.32 7.35
CA GLU A 130 -18.37 -2.25 8.10
C GLU A 130 -18.08 -2.15 9.61
N THR A 131 -16.80 -2.16 9.98
CA THR A 131 -16.38 -2.11 11.38
C THR A 131 -16.80 -0.83 12.10
N MET A 132 -16.79 0.32 11.43
CA MET A 132 -17.27 1.60 11.97
C MET A 132 -18.78 1.57 12.29
N ALA A 133 -19.56 0.71 11.64
CA ALA A 133 -20.97 0.52 12.00
C ALA A 133 -21.11 -0.11 13.41
N PHE A 134 -20.18 -1.00 13.77
CA PHE A 134 -20.16 -1.67 15.07
C PHE A 134 -19.57 -0.80 16.17
N GLU A 135 -18.46 -0.09 15.89
CA GLU A 135 -17.76 0.76 16.85
C GLU A 135 -18.72 1.68 17.62
N ARG A 136 -19.60 2.37 16.88
CA ARG A 136 -20.54 3.36 17.42
C ARG A 136 -21.60 2.79 18.37
N SER A 137 -21.78 1.47 18.36
CA SER A 137 -22.73 0.75 19.22
C SER A 137 -22.06 -0.37 20.02
N LEU A 138 -20.71 -0.41 20.05
CA LEU A 138 -19.94 -1.56 20.50
C LEU A 138 -20.30 -1.98 21.93
N SER A 139 -20.34 -1.03 22.87
CA SER A 139 -20.67 -1.33 24.27
C SER A 139 -22.04 -1.98 24.41
N SER A 140 -23.05 -1.46 23.71
CA SER A 140 -24.41 -2.02 23.73
C SER A 140 -24.47 -3.40 23.08
N LEU A 141 -23.72 -3.61 22.00
CA LEU A 141 -23.69 -4.89 21.28
C LEU A 141 -23.00 -5.97 22.11
N ILE A 142 -21.86 -5.65 22.73
CA ILE A 142 -21.13 -6.59 23.58
C ILE A 142 -21.94 -6.95 24.83
N GLU A 143 -22.60 -5.98 25.47
CA GLU A 143 -23.52 -6.25 26.58
C GLU A 143 -24.65 -7.19 26.13
N GLN A 144 -25.26 -6.90 24.98
CA GLN A 144 -26.30 -7.74 24.40
C GLN A 144 -25.80 -9.17 24.14
N PHE A 145 -24.66 -9.34 23.46
CA PHE A 145 -24.11 -10.66 23.14
C PHE A 145 -23.81 -11.47 24.40
N ASN A 146 -23.19 -10.85 25.42
CA ASN A 146 -22.84 -11.52 26.65
C ASN A 146 -24.08 -11.93 27.45
N SER A 147 -25.05 -11.03 27.61
CA SER A 147 -26.27 -11.32 28.34
C SER A 147 -27.11 -12.39 27.65
N SER A 148 -27.24 -12.35 26.31
CA SER A 148 -28.12 -13.27 25.60
C SER A 148 -27.52 -14.66 25.37
N ARG A 149 -26.19 -14.81 25.28
CA ARG A 149 -25.51 -16.12 25.19
C ARG A 149 -25.70 -17.03 26.41
N GLU A 150 -25.96 -16.45 27.59
CA GLU A 150 -26.22 -17.23 28.81
C GLU A 150 -27.57 -17.96 28.78
N PHE A 151 -28.52 -17.46 27.98
CA PHE A 151 -29.90 -17.93 27.98
C PHE A 151 -30.36 -18.50 26.64
N TYR A 152 -29.68 -18.17 25.54
CA TYR A 152 -30.16 -18.45 24.19
C TYR A 152 -29.13 -19.14 23.29
N HIS A 153 -29.63 -19.94 22.35
CA HIS A 153 -28.84 -20.71 21.39
C HIS A 153 -29.07 -20.16 19.98
N TYR A 154 -28.17 -19.29 19.54
CA TYR A 154 -28.16 -18.71 18.20
C TYR A 154 -26.71 -18.60 17.68
N ASN A 155 -26.54 -18.40 16.38
CA ASN A 155 -25.23 -18.18 15.74
C ASN A 155 -25.06 -16.72 15.28
N LEU A 156 -24.16 -15.97 15.96
CA LEU A 156 -23.72 -14.62 15.59
C LEU A 156 -22.20 -14.54 15.35
N SER A 157 -21.57 -15.65 14.97
CA SER A 157 -20.12 -15.71 14.83
C SER A 157 -19.55 -14.66 13.87
N ASP A 158 -20.30 -14.31 12.82
CA ASP A 158 -19.96 -13.26 11.86
C ASP A 158 -19.97 -11.85 12.48
N TYR A 159 -20.96 -11.54 13.32
CA TYR A 159 -21.01 -10.26 14.05
C TYR A 159 -19.92 -10.17 15.12
N GLU A 160 -19.67 -11.29 15.80
CA GLU A 160 -18.64 -11.40 16.83
C GLU A 160 -17.24 -11.29 16.22
N ALA A 161 -17.03 -11.82 15.02
CA ALA A 161 -15.79 -11.66 14.27
C ALA A 161 -15.47 -10.17 13.98
N ILE A 162 -16.48 -9.31 13.82
CA ILE A 162 -16.29 -7.86 13.64
C ILE A 162 -16.16 -7.14 14.99
N ALA A 163 -17.00 -7.49 15.97
CA ALA A 163 -17.07 -6.78 17.25
C ALA A 163 -15.93 -7.13 18.22
N GLU A 164 -15.46 -8.38 18.26
CA GLU A 164 -14.44 -8.81 19.21
C GLU A 164 -13.09 -8.10 19.00
N PRO A 165 -12.54 -7.97 17.77
CA PRO A 165 -11.31 -7.20 17.53
C PRO A 165 -11.40 -5.75 18.01
N LEU A 166 -12.57 -5.12 17.85
CA LEU A 166 -12.81 -3.75 18.31
C LEU A 166 -12.64 -3.57 19.82
N THR A 167 -12.92 -4.61 20.62
CA THR A 167 -12.72 -4.55 22.08
C THR A 167 -11.24 -4.59 22.49
N LYS A 168 -10.35 -4.96 21.55
CA LYS A 168 -8.91 -5.18 21.78
C LYS A 168 -8.05 -4.00 21.34
N ILE A 169 -8.62 -3.04 20.63
CA ILE A 169 -7.92 -1.87 20.09
C ILE A 169 -8.32 -0.58 20.82
N SER A 170 -7.47 0.44 20.69
CA SER A 170 -7.78 1.77 21.22
C SER A 170 -8.70 2.53 20.26
N PRO A 171 -9.73 3.27 20.75
CA PRO A 171 -10.69 3.96 19.88
C PRO A 171 -10.09 4.96 18.89
N TRP A 172 -8.92 5.53 19.22
CA TRP A 172 -8.23 6.49 18.36
C TRP A 172 -7.57 5.85 17.14
N MET A 173 -7.47 4.52 17.09
CA MET A 173 -6.87 3.77 15.97
C MET A 173 -7.86 3.53 14.82
N LEU A 174 -9.08 4.02 14.92
CA LEU A 174 -10.07 3.97 13.84
C LEU A 174 -10.54 5.38 13.51
N SER A 175 -10.43 5.72 12.24
CA SER A 175 -10.91 6.96 11.67
C SER A 175 -12.16 6.71 10.84
N GLU A 176 -13.06 7.70 10.77
CA GLU A 176 -14.18 7.64 9.83
C GLU A 176 -13.71 8.07 8.44
N HIS A 177 -13.97 7.25 7.42
CA HIS A 177 -13.67 7.59 6.05
C HIS A 177 -14.83 8.30 5.36
N HIS A 178 -14.49 9.27 4.50
CA HIS A 178 -15.40 10.18 3.82
C HIS A 178 -15.67 9.79 2.36
N TRP A 179 -16.00 8.52 2.11
CA TRP A 179 -16.24 8.01 0.75
C TRP A 179 -17.41 8.69 0.02
N GLU A 180 -18.30 9.38 0.73
CA GLU A 180 -19.31 10.24 0.12
C GLU A 180 -18.70 11.31 -0.79
N MET A 181 -17.50 11.78 -0.50
CA MET A 181 -16.88 12.81 -1.32
C MET A 181 -16.39 12.25 -2.69
N LEU A 182 -16.14 10.94 -2.78
CA LEU A 182 -15.77 10.25 -4.03
C LEU A 182 -17.05 9.89 -4.77
N SER A 183 -18.08 9.47 -4.04
CA SER A 183 -19.35 9.03 -4.64
C SER A 183 -20.11 10.16 -5.35
N GLU A 184 -19.73 11.42 -5.16
CA GLU A 184 -20.21 12.57 -5.93
C GLU A 184 -19.82 12.48 -7.42
N ASP A 185 -18.57 12.10 -7.69
CA ASP A 185 -17.99 12.13 -9.03
C ASP A 185 -17.86 10.74 -9.65
N TYR A 186 -17.68 9.71 -8.82
CA TYR A 186 -17.31 8.37 -9.25
C TYR A 186 -18.41 7.33 -9.00
N ASN A 187 -18.39 6.29 -9.83
CA ASN A 187 -19.12 5.07 -9.56
C ASN A 187 -18.26 4.21 -8.65
N ILE A 188 -18.48 4.30 -7.34
CA ILE A 188 -17.68 3.54 -6.36
C ILE A 188 -18.38 2.23 -5.98
N ARG A 189 -17.59 1.22 -5.59
CA ARG A 189 -18.05 0.03 -4.88
C ARG A 189 -17.10 -0.23 -3.73
N ILE A 190 -17.61 -0.46 -2.52
CA ILE A 190 -16.79 -0.73 -1.33
C ILE A 190 -16.96 -2.18 -0.94
N VAL A 191 -15.86 -2.89 -0.72
CA VAL A 191 -15.87 -4.32 -0.41
C VAL A 191 -14.86 -4.65 0.69
N SER A 192 -15.05 -5.79 1.34
CA SER A 192 -14.05 -6.39 2.23
C SER A 192 -13.00 -7.17 1.42
N PRO A 193 -11.81 -7.46 1.97
CA PRO A 193 -10.76 -8.23 1.29
C PRO A 193 -11.24 -9.52 0.62
N GLY A 194 -12.04 -10.33 1.34
CA GLY A 194 -12.57 -11.61 0.86
C GLY A 194 -13.50 -11.52 -0.36
N GLU A 195 -13.98 -10.33 -0.71
CA GLU A 195 -14.83 -10.07 -1.86
C GLU A 195 -14.05 -9.50 -3.05
N LEU A 196 -12.74 -9.22 -2.90
CA LEU A 196 -11.91 -8.56 -3.90
C LEU A 196 -11.95 -9.28 -5.25
N ILE A 197 -11.73 -10.60 -5.26
CA ILE A 197 -11.63 -11.36 -6.51
C ILE A 197 -12.95 -11.32 -7.30
N GLU A 198 -14.07 -11.48 -6.62
CA GLU A 198 -15.41 -11.40 -7.22
C GLU A 198 -15.67 -9.97 -7.74
N ALA A 199 -15.39 -8.96 -6.92
CA ALA A 199 -15.57 -7.57 -7.28
C ALA A 199 -14.73 -7.15 -8.50
N LEU A 200 -13.48 -7.61 -8.63
CA LEU A 200 -12.64 -7.37 -9.81
C LEU A 200 -13.31 -7.92 -11.08
N GLY A 201 -13.89 -9.13 -11.02
CA GLY A 201 -14.53 -9.77 -12.15
C GLY A 201 -15.85 -9.13 -12.57
N GLU A 202 -16.68 -8.75 -11.60
CA GLU A 202 -18.01 -8.21 -11.83
C GLU A 202 -18.01 -6.71 -12.11
N PHE A 203 -17.35 -5.94 -11.23
CA PHE A 203 -17.39 -4.49 -11.26
C PHE A 203 -16.50 -3.94 -12.38
N LYS A 204 -15.34 -4.59 -12.60
CA LYS A 204 -14.30 -4.18 -13.56
C LYS A 204 -13.86 -2.72 -13.35
N PRO A 205 -13.24 -2.44 -12.19
CA PRO A 205 -12.78 -1.09 -11.86
C PRO A 205 -11.68 -0.58 -12.76
N GLU A 206 -11.64 0.74 -12.96
CA GLU A 206 -10.53 1.47 -13.57
C GLU A 206 -9.45 1.81 -12.54
N VAL A 207 -9.83 1.97 -11.26
CA VAL A 207 -8.91 2.18 -10.13
C VAL A 207 -9.33 1.33 -8.95
N ILE A 208 -8.34 0.74 -8.28
CA ILE A 208 -8.49 0.02 -7.02
C ILE A 208 -7.83 0.83 -5.91
N ILE A 209 -8.56 1.09 -4.83
CA ILE A 209 -8.05 1.72 -3.60
C ILE A 209 -8.01 0.67 -2.50
N LEU A 210 -6.83 0.40 -1.94
CA LEU A 210 -6.63 -0.45 -0.77
C LEU A 210 -6.45 0.42 0.47
N SER A 211 -7.47 0.48 1.31
CA SER A 211 -7.49 1.37 2.46
C SER A 211 -7.52 0.61 3.78
N ASN A 212 -6.65 1.05 4.69
CA ASN A 212 -6.68 0.69 6.10
C ASN A 212 -6.58 -0.82 6.38
N LEU A 213 -5.82 -1.59 5.59
CA LEU A 213 -5.73 -3.05 5.71
C LEU A 213 -4.80 -3.54 6.84
N TRP A 214 -4.93 -2.99 8.06
CA TRP A 214 -3.99 -3.21 9.16
C TRP A 214 -4.47 -4.18 10.24
N LEU A 215 -5.74 -4.59 10.31
CA LEU A 215 -6.11 -5.72 11.18
C LEU A 215 -5.68 -7.04 10.53
N PRO A 216 -5.34 -8.08 11.31
CA PRO A 216 -4.93 -9.38 10.77
C PRO A 216 -5.94 -9.99 9.77
N GLU A 217 -7.23 -9.85 10.06
CA GLU A 217 -8.33 -10.31 9.20
C GLU A 217 -8.65 -9.37 8.02
N TRP A 218 -8.03 -8.19 8.00
CA TRP A 218 -8.18 -7.21 6.92
C TRP A 218 -7.08 -7.32 5.86
N GLY A 219 -6.04 -8.12 6.12
CA GLY A 219 -4.98 -8.33 5.15
C GLY A 219 -5.47 -9.07 3.92
N LEU A 220 -4.89 -8.75 2.76
CA LEU A 220 -5.00 -9.57 1.57
C LEU A 220 -4.21 -10.87 1.76
N SER A 221 -4.82 -11.97 1.36
CA SER A 221 -4.19 -13.27 1.17
C SER A 221 -3.30 -13.28 -0.07
N ALA A 222 -2.47 -14.32 -0.21
CA ALA A 222 -1.61 -14.50 -1.38
C ALA A 222 -2.43 -14.60 -2.68
N ASP A 223 -3.55 -15.34 -2.67
CA ASP A 223 -4.41 -15.50 -3.85
C ASP A 223 -5.06 -14.17 -4.26
N GLU A 224 -5.46 -13.35 -3.30
CA GLU A 224 -6.00 -12.01 -3.54
C GLU A 224 -4.94 -11.06 -4.11
N MET A 225 -3.70 -11.09 -3.60
CA MET A 225 -2.59 -10.29 -4.15
C MET A 225 -2.22 -10.72 -5.58
N VAL A 226 -2.22 -12.03 -5.87
CA VAL A 226 -1.99 -12.55 -7.23
C VAL A 226 -3.11 -12.11 -8.18
N ALA A 227 -4.37 -12.20 -7.75
CA ALA A 227 -5.51 -11.77 -8.54
C ALA A 227 -5.48 -10.26 -8.80
N LEU A 228 -5.14 -9.45 -7.78
CA LEU A 228 -5.00 -8.01 -7.91
C LEU A 228 -3.89 -7.65 -8.90
N GLU A 229 -2.68 -8.18 -8.75
CA GLU A 229 -1.57 -7.85 -9.65
C GLU A 229 -1.89 -8.24 -11.10
N GLY A 230 -2.47 -9.43 -11.30
CA GLY A 230 -2.90 -9.89 -12.62
C GLY A 230 -3.95 -8.97 -13.23
N TYR A 231 -4.91 -8.48 -12.43
CA TYR A 231 -5.92 -7.52 -12.90
C TYR A 231 -5.29 -6.17 -13.29
N LEU A 232 -4.40 -5.63 -12.45
CA LEU A 232 -3.72 -4.36 -12.69
C LEU A 232 -2.93 -4.39 -14.00
N LYS A 233 -2.11 -5.42 -14.21
CA LYS A 233 -1.30 -5.59 -15.43
C LYS A 233 -2.17 -5.80 -16.68
N ALA A 234 -3.21 -6.63 -16.59
CA ALA A 234 -4.05 -6.96 -17.74
C ALA A 234 -4.95 -5.81 -18.20
N ASN A 235 -5.35 -4.91 -17.30
CA ASN A 235 -6.29 -3.83 -17.59
C ASN A 235 -5.65 -2.44 -17.54
N HIS A 236 -4.36 -2.35 -17.18
CA HIS A 236 -3.68 -1.10 -16.86
C HIS A 236 -4.45 -0.27 -15.80
N ALA A 237 -5.12 -0.95 -14.88
CA ALA A 237 -5.94 -0.30 -13.86
C ALA A 237 -5.05 0.39 -12.83
N GLY A 238 -5.50 1.53 -12.32
CA GLY A 238 -4.80 2.29 -11.29
C GLY A 238 -4.81 1.58 -9.93
N LEU A 239 -3.73 1.69 -9.18
CA LEU A 239 -3.67 1.23 -7.79
C LEU A 239 -3.36 2.40 -6.85
N ILE A 240 -4.12 2.52 -5.76
CA ILE A 240 -3.81 3.43 -4.65
C ILE A 240 -3.80 2.62 -3.35
N VAL A 241 -2.69 2.61 -2.64
CA VAL A 241 -2.55 1.99 -1.33
C VAL A 241 -2.40 3.11 -0.30
N THR A 242 -3.31 3.16 0.67
CA THR A 242 -3.31 4.21 1.70
C THR A 242 -2.69 3.77 3.01
N HIS A 243 -2.73 4.68 3.99
CA HIS A 243 -2.26 4.48 5.35
C HIS A 243 -2.68 3.11 5.93
N GLY A 244 -1.78 2.48 6.68
CA GLY A 244 -2.06 1.28 7.47
C GLY A 244 -1.97 -0.02 6.67
N SER A 245 -2.23 0.03 5.35
CA SER A 245 -2.22 -1.16 4.49
C SER A 245 -0.86 -1.84 4.38
N LEU A 246 0.25 -1.17 4.72
CA LEU A 246 1.59 -1.78 4.78
C LEU A 246 2.07 -2.10 6.21
N LEU A 247 1.20 -2.08 7.22
CA LEU A 247 1.57 -2.46 8.59
C LEU A 247 1.92 -3.96 8.66
N ASP A 248 3.20 -4.24 8.87
CA ASP A 248 3.75 -5.59 8.88
C ASP A 248 3.67 -6.28 10.26
N ALA A 249 3.25 -5.56 11.29
CA ALA A 249 3.01 -6.14 12.62
C ALA A 249 1.83 -7.13 12.64
N SER A 250 0.87 -6.92 11.75
CA SER A 250 -0.34 -7.73 11.59
C SER A 250 -0.39 -8.46 10.26
N ASN A 251 0.07 -7.81 9.18
CA ASN A 251 0.01 -8.33 7.81
C ASN A 251 1.40 -8.36 7.14
N PRO A 252 2.35 -9.18 7.64
CA PRO A 252 3.72 -9.22 7.11
C PRO A 252 3.79 -9.60 5.62
N GLN A 253 2.81 -10.35 5.11
CA GLN A 253 2.71 -10.74 3.70
C GLN A 253 2.53 -9.54 2.75
N HIS A 254 2.00 -8.40 3.23
CA HIS A 254 1.90 -7.19 2.42
C HIS A 254 3.26 -6.58 2.08
N ILE A 255 4.26 -6.80 2.94
CA ILE A 255 5.63 -6.41 2.67
C ILE A 255 6.30 -7.44 1.75
N GLY A 256 6.13 -8.73 2.06
CA GLY A 256 6.82 -9.83 1.39
C GLY A 256 8.17 -10.14 2.03
N SER A 257 8.94 -11.03 1.40
CA SER A 257 10.24 -11.49 1.90
C SER A 257 11.23 -11.74 0.76
N LEU A 258 12.52 -11.92 1.10
CA LEU A 258 13.53 -12.37 0.13
C LEU A 258 13.31 -13.84 -0.30
N GLU A 259 12.70 -14.67 0.56
CA GLU A 259 12.41 -16.08 0.25
C GLU A 259 11.29 -16.21 -0.79
N SER A 260 10.38 -15.24 -0.83
CA SER A 260 9.26 -15.13 -1.79
C SER A 260 9.40 -13.90 -2.69
N TRP A 261 10.61 -13.62 -3.17
CA TRP A 261 10.90 -12.43 -3.99
C TRP A 261 10.09 -12.37 -5.30
N GLU A 262 9.75 -13.51 -5.89
CA GLU A 262 8.93 -13.53 -7.11
C GLU A 262 7.42 -13.44 -6.83
N GLU A 263 6.99 -13.61 -5.58
CA GLU A 263 5.58 -13.53 -5.22
C GLU A 263 5.12 -12.07 -5.13
N PRO A 264 3.90 -11.75 -5.59
CA PRO A 264 3.36 -10.40 -5.45
C PRO A 264 3.22 -9.99 -3.99
N SER A 265 3.58 -8.74 -3.68
CA SER A 265 3.29 -8.11 -2.40
C SER A 265 2.85 -6.66 -2.63
N LEU A 266 2.06 -6.10 -1.72
CA LEU A 266 1.59 -4.71 -1.83
C LEU A 266 2.76 -3.73 -1.92
N ALA A 267 3.82 -3.96 -1.13
CA ALA A 267 5.03 -3.13 -1.18
C ALA A 267 5.65 -3.11 -2.60
N LYS A 268 5.74 -4.26 -3.28
CA LYS A 268 6.28 -4.31 -4.64
C LYS A 268 5.36 -3.65 -5.66
N MET A 269 4.05 -3.85 -5.55
CA MET A 269 3.07 -3.25 -6.47
C MET A 269 3.18 -1.72 -6.49
N VAL A 270 3.48 -1.10 -5.35
CA VAL A 270 3.65 0.36 -5.21
C VAL A 270 5.10 0.85 -5.31
N GLY A 271 6.04 0.00 -5.75
CA GLY A 271 7.45 0.37 -5.97
C GLY A 271 8.32 0.43 -4.72
N LEU A 272 7.84 -0.02 -3.56
CA LEU A 272 8.61 -0.14 -2.31
C LEU A 272 9.36 -1.48 -2.23
N GLU A 273 10.04 -1.85 -3.31
CA GLU A 273 10.60 -3.19 -3.52
C GLU A 273 11.80 -3.57 -2.65
N LEU A 274 12.45 -2.61 -2.00
CA LEU A 274 13.52 -2.90 -1.03
C LEU A 274 12.97 -3.25 0.36
N LEU A 275 11.69 -2.99 0.63
CA LEU A 275 11.07 -3.25 1.93
C LEU A 275 11.06 -4.74 2.36
N PRO A 276 10.92 -5.74 1.46
CA PRO A 276 11.15 -7.16 1.78
C PRO A 276 12.50 -7.47 2.44
N ILE A 277 13.55 -6.69 2.18
CA ILE A 277 14.87 -6.89 2.81
C ILE A 277 14.80 -6.59 4.32
N ALA A 278 13.88 -5.71 4.75
CA ALA A 278 13.68 -5.39 6.16
C ALA A 278 13.29 -6.63 6.98
N GLU A 279 12.56 -7.58 6.39
CA GLU A 279 12.21 -8.84 7.02
C GLU A 279 13.44 -9.69 7.35
N SER A 280 14.37 -9.78 6.40
CA SER A 280 15.64 -10.49 6.60
C SER A 280 16.55 -9.77 7.59
N ALA A 281 16.63 -8.43 7.53
CA ALA A 281 17.33 -7.63 8.52
C ALA A 281 16.78 -7.87 9.94
N ARG A 282 15.45 -7.97 10.07
CA ARG A 282 14.76 -8.21 11.33
C ARG A 282 15.17 -9.52 11.98
N LYS A 283 15.17 -10.60 11.20
CA LYS A 283 15.60 -11.94 11.63
C LYS A 283 17.07 -11.92 12.07
N VAL A 284 17.93 -11.31 11.26
CA VAL A 284 19.40 -11.37 11.42
C VAL A 284 19.90 -10.53 12.59
N PHE A 285 19.31 -9.34 12.82
CA PHE A 285 19.71 -8.44 13.92
C PHE A 285 18.87 -8.59 15.18
N ASN A 286 18.03 -9.63 15.26
CA ASN A 286 17.13 -9.88 16.39
C ASN A 286 16.23 -8.68 16.72
N LEU A 287 15.65 -8.09 15.68
CA LEU A 287 14.70 -6.98 15.75
C LEU A 287 13.25 -7.47 15.55
N THR A 288 12.95 -8.71 15.93
CA THR A 288 11.68 -9.39 15.58
C THR A 288 10.43 -8.68 16.11
N ASP A 289 10.57 -7.88 17.16
CA ASP A 289 9.54 -7.02 17.74
C ASP A 289 9.47 -5.62 17.11
N VAL A 290 10.22 -5.35 16.04
CA VAL A 290 10.26 -4.06 15.36
C VAL A 290 9.56 -4.17 14.00
N PRO A 291 8.42 -3.49 13.81
CA PRO A 291 7.80 -3.40 12.49
C PRO A 291 8.60 -2.50 11.55
N ALA A 292 8.55 -2.81 10.25
CA ALA A 292 9.14 -2.00 9.20
C ALA A 292 8.32 -0.74 8.92
N VAL A 293 6.99 -0.82 9.03
CA VAL A 293 6.07 0.30 8.81
C VAL A 293 5.28 0.59 10.08
N ILE A 294 5.17 1.87 10.43
CA ILE A 294 4.53 2.34 11.66
C ILE A 294 3.45 3.36 11.30
N PRO A 295 2.15 3.04 11.49
CA PRO A 295 1.04 3.96 11.25
C PRO A 295 0.87 4.98 12.39
N TYR A 296 -0.14 5.85 12.23
CA TYR A 296 -0.63 6.78 13.26
C TYR A 296 0.40 7.82 13.74
N ILE A 297 1.28 8.24 12.85
CA ILE A 297 2.22 9.33 13.07
C ILE A 297 1.58 10.64 12.60
N SER A 298 1.51 11.65 13.46
CA SER A 298 1.01 12.97 13.08
C SER A 298 1.92 14.06 13.65
N THR A 299 2.79 14.61 12.81
CA THR A 299 3.80 15.60 13.19
C THR A 299 3.31 17.04 13.03
N GLY A 300 2.17 17.25 12.35
CA GLY A 300 1.52 18.55 12.17
C GLY A 300 2.19 19.48 11.15
N TYR A 301 3.10 18.96 10.32
CA TYR A 301 3.70 19.75 9.23
C TYR A 301 2.83 19.78 7.99
N PHE A 302 2.97 20.85 7.20
CA PHE A 302 2.26 20.99 5.93
C PHE A 302 2.73 19.94 4.93
N LEU A 303 1.78 19.38 4.17
CA LEU A 303 2.05 18.60 2.97
C LEU A 303 2.43 19.54 1.83
N VAL A 304 3.62 19.37 1.30
CA VAL A 304 4.13 20.06 0.10
C VAL A 304 3.77 19.20 -1.11
N LEU A 305 3.11 19.81 -2.09
CA LEU A 305 2.74 19.16 -3.36
C LEU A 305 3.77 19.52 -4.44
N SER A 306 4.33 18.52 -5.11
CA SER A 306 5.24 18.71 -6.24
C SER A 306 4.47 19.14 -7.50
N ARG A 307 5.11 19.97 -8.33
CA ARG A 307 4.60 20.35 -9.65
C ARG A 307 4.95 19.33 -10.74
N ASP A 308 5.83 18.40 -10.43
CA ASP A 308 6.24 17.33 -11.34
C ASP A 308 5.19 16.18 -11.35
N GLY A 309 4.20 16.26 -10.44
CA GLY A 309 3.10 15.32 -10.32
C GLY A 309 1.77 15.87 -10.88
N PRO A 310 0.64 15.24 -10.52
CA PRO A 310 -0.69 15.70 -10.96
C PRO A 310 -1.14 17.01 -10.29
N PHE A 311 -0.37 17.51 -9.32
CA PHE A 311 -0.75 18.65 -8.50
C PHE A 311 -0.35 19.99 -9.16
N ALA A 312 -1.11 21.05 -8.88
CA ALA A 312 -0.72 22.42 -9.23
C ALA A 312 0.48 22.97 -8.40
N GLY A 313 1.01 22.15 -7.50
CA GLY A 313 1.95 22.50 -6.45
C GLY A 313 1.30 23.29 -5.30
N GLY A 314 2.06 23.51 -4.23
CA GLY A 314 1.62 24.31 -3.10
C GLY A 314 1.85 23.64 -1.76
N LYS A 315 1.17 24.14 -0.72
CA LYS A 315 1.21 23.59 0.63
C LYS A 315 -0.21 23.42 1.16
N LEU A 316 -0.43 22.28 1.81
CA LEU A 316 -1.70 21.90 2.41
C LEU A 316 -1.48 21.62 3.90
N GLU A 317 -2.32 22.20 4.76
CA GLU A 317 -2.40 21.77 6.16
C GLU A 317 -3.12 20.42 6.18
N THR A 318 -2.49 19.39 6.74
CA THR A 318 -3.07 18.06 6.85
C THR A 318 -3.30 17.69 8.30
N ASN A 319 -4.51 17.27 8.64
CA ASN A 319 -4.86 16.83 10.00
C ASN A 319 -5.03 15.32 10.14
N VAL A 320 -4.55 14.57 9.15
CA VAL A 320 -4.65 13.11 9.08
C VAL A 320 -3.42 12.43 9.66
N TYR A 321 -3.55 11.14 9.95
CA TYR A 321 -2.41 10.30 10.31
C TYR A 321 -1.55 9.98 9.10
N SER A 322 -0.27 9.72 9.36
CA SER A 322 0.72 9.25 8.40
C SER A 322 1.37 7.96 8.88
N ALA A 323 1.94 7.19 7.95
CA ALA A 323 2.80 6.06 8.22
C ALA A 323 4.29 6.40 7.99
N ALA A 324 5.16 5.83 8.82
CA ALA A 324 6.61 5.92 8.71
C ALA A 324 7.22 4.54 8.39
N GLY A 325 8.42 4.52 7.82
CA GLY A 325 9.12 3.32 7.37
C GLY A 325 9.57 3.41 5.92
N TRP A 326 8.74 4.02 5.06
CA TRP A 326 9.02 4.22 3.63
C TRP A 326 10.23 5.15 3.37
N GLN A 327 10.67 5.93 4.37
CA GLN A 327 11.72 6.93 4.24
C GLN A 327 13.10 6.39 3.85
N TYR A 328 13.31 5.07 3.77
CA TYR A 328 14.56 4.49 3.25
C TYR A 328 14.88 4.91 1.80
N VAL A 329 13.87 5.38 1.05
CA VAL A 329 14.04 5.93 -0.31
C VAL A 329 14.60 7.35 -0.31
N LEU A 330 14.53 8.05 0.82
CA LEU A 330 14.96 9.45 0.91
C LEU A 330 16.50 9.57 0.87
N PRO A 331 17.03 10.69 0.34
CA PRO A 331 18.43 11.01 0.52
C PRO A 331 18.77 11.18 2.01
N SER A 332 20.03 10.94 2.38
CA SER A 332 20.47 10.84 3.79
C SER A 332 20.13 12.07 4.65
N LEU A 333 20.14 13.27 4.05
CA LEU A 333 19.78 14.50 4.77
C LEU A 333 18.29 14.51 5.14
N GLN A 334 17.41 14.27 4.17
CA GLN A 334 15.95 14.22 4.34
C GLN A 334 15.54 13.06 5.25
N PHE A 335 16.14 11.88 5.07
CA PHE A 335 15.96 10.74 5.98
C PHE A 335 16.28 11.13 7.43
N GLY A 336 17.40 11.82 7.66
CA GLY A 336 17.78 12.31 8.98
C GLY A 336 16.78 13.31 9.58
N VAL A 337 16.14 14.15 8.75
CA VAL A 337 15.06 15.06 9.20
C VAL A 337 13.83 14.26 9.62
N ALA A 338 13.36 13.35 8.76
CA ALA A 338 12.21 12.49 9.06
C ALA A 338 12.41 11.68 10.34
N LYS A 339 13.55 10.99 10.46
CA LYS A 339 13.90 10.18 11.65
C LYS A 339 13.81 11.00 12.93
N ARG A 340 14.38 12.22 12.94
CA ARG A 340 14.30 13.10 14.13
C ARG A 340 12.87 13.54 14.43
N SER A 341 12.07 13.84 13.41
CA SER A 341 10.69 14.28 13.60
C SER A 341 9.80 13.17 14.15
N VAL A 342 9.88 11.97 13.57
CA VAL A 342 9.12 10.80 14.03
C VAL A 342 9.55 10.35 15.43
N MET A 343 10.85 10.35 15.73
CA MET A 343 11.34 10.10 17.09
C MET A 343 10.82 11.13 18.10
N ARG A 344 10.79 12.42 17.72
CA ARG A 344 10.24 13.47 18.59
C ARG A 344 8.76 13.23 18.85
N PHE A 345 7.96 12.95 17.81
CA PHE A 345 6.56 12.60 17.94
C PHE A 345 6.36 11.41 18.89
N ALA A 346 7.12 10.33 18.72
CA ALA A 346 7.00 9.14 19.55
C ALA A 346 7.38 9.40 21.01
N ASN A 347 8.39 10.23 21.27
CA ASN A 347 8.75 10.65 22.63
C ASN A 347 7.67 11.49 23.29
N GLU A 348 7.07 12.43 22.54
CA GLU A 348 5.96 13.27 23.00
C GLU A 348 4.65 12.47 23.19
N ASN A 349 4.47 11.38 22.42
CA ASN A 349 3.27 10.54 22.39
C ASN A 349 3.52 9.11 22.88
N GLY A 350 4.47 8.91 23.80
CA GLY A 350 4.91 7.57 24.21
C GLY A 350 3.81 6.69 24.84
N LEU A 351 2.73 7.28 25.37
CA LEU A 351 1.56 6.52 25.80
C LEU A 351 0.83 5.87 24.61
N ARG A 352 0.57 6.63 23.53
CA ARG A 352 -0.07 6.12 22.32
C ARG A 352 0.75 5.01 21.68
N MET A 353 2.09 5.16 21.66
CA MET A 353 2.98 4.11 21.13
C MET A 353 2.87 2.80 21.92
N ARG A 354 2.69 2.86 23.24
CA ARG A 354 2.46 1.68 24.09
C ARG A 354 1.07 1.08 23.91
N GLU A 355 0.05 1.92 23.80
CA GLU A 355 -1.33 1.48 23.52
C GLU A 355 -1.43 0.76 22.17
N MET A 356 -0.74 1.25 21.14
CA MET A 356 -0.64 0.56 19.85
C MET A 356 0.06 -0.80 19.99
N GLY A 357 1.18 -0.87 20.71
CA GLY A 357 1.87 -2.14 21.00
C GLY A 357 1.00 -3.14 21.75
N GLN A 358 0.22 -2.67 22.73
CA GLN A 358 -0.72 -3.51 23.47
C GLN A 358 -1.89 -3.97 22.60
N SER A 359 -2.44 -3.09 21.76
CA SER A 359 -3.52 -3.41 20.83
C SER A 359 -3.07 -4.49 19.84
N MET A 360 -1.87 -4.34 19.27
CA MET A 360 -1.27 -5.36 18.41
C MET A 360 -1.04 -6.68 19.14
N ALA A 361 -0.53 -6.65 20.36
CA ALA A 361 -0.34 -7.87 21.16
C ALA A 361 -1.65 -8.59 21.48
N ASN A 362 -2.73 -7.85 21.74
CA ASN A 362 -4.06 -8.43 21.97
C ASN A 362 -4.64 -9.08 20.70
N LEU A 363 -4.36 -8.52 19.53
CA LEU A 363 -4.86 -8.99 18.25
C LEU A 363 -4.07 -10.19 17.71
N THR A 364 -2.74 -10.11 17.74
CA THR A 364 -1.85 -11.08 17.07
C THR A 364 -1.19 -12.07 18.02
N GLY A 365 -1.21 -11.78 19.33
CA GLY A 365 -0.41 -12.50 20.32
C GLY A 365 1.09 -12.15 20.29
N LEU A 366 1.52 -11.23 19.41
CA LEU A 366 2.91 -10.82 19.26
C LEU A 366 3.14 -9.43 19.86
N THR A 367 4.22 -9.29 20.63
CA THR A 367 4.59 -7.99 21.22
C THR A 367 5.49 -7.22 20.26
N PHE A 368 5.11 -5.98 19.95
CA PHE A 368 5.89 -5.06 19.12
C PHE A 368 6.30 -3.81 19.89
N ASN A 369 7.53 -3.35 19.65
CA ASN A 369 8.12 -2.17 20.26
C ASN A 369 8.05 -0.95 19.33
N PHE A 370 6.85 -0.38 19.22
CA PHE A 370 6.62 0.80 18.36
C PHE A 370 7.42 2.04 18.77
N SER A 371 7.70 2.20 20.06
CA SER A 371 8.55 3.30 20.55
C SER A 371 9.96 3.22 19.99
N PHE A 372 10.55 2.00 19.94
CA PHE A 372 11.85 1.80 19.33
C PHE A 372 11.78 1.84 17.80
N ALA A 373 10.72 1.29 17.22
CA ALA A 373 10.47 1.33 15.78
C ALA A 373 10.45 2.77 15.25
N ALA A 374 9.96 3.75 16.02
CA ALA A 374 9.96 5.17 15.65
C ALA A 374 11.37 5.77 15.43
N SER A 375 12.44 5.09 15.87
CA SER A 375 13.82 5.42 15.50
C SER A 375 14.23 4.95 14.10
N MET A 376 13.31 4.28 13.39
CA MET A 376 13.43 3.76 12.03
C MET A 376 14.66 2.85 11.81
N PRO A 377 14.97 1.89 12.70
CA PRO A 377 16.18 1.09 12.57
C PRO A 377 16.21 0.24 11.29
N LEU A 378 15.06 -0.29 10.87
CA LEU A 378 14.97 -1.08 9.63
C LEU A 378 15.17 -0.21 8.39
N ALA A 379 14.57 0.97 8.33
CA ALA A 379 14.80 1.91 7.22
C ALA A 379 16.26 2.41 7.18
N GLU A 380 16.89 2.59 8.34
CA GLU A 380 18.31 2.93 8.45
C GLU A 380 19.21 1.82 7.90
N ILE A 381 18.91 0.55 8.20
CA ILE A 381 19.62 -0.61 7.63
C ILE A 381 19.49 -0.63 6.10
N LEU A 382 18.28 -0.42 5.57
CA LEU A 382 18.05 -0.39 4.12
C LEU A 382 18.81 0.76 3.43
N THR A 383 18.83 1.93 4.07
CA THR A 383 19.54 3.12 3.56
C THR A 383 21.06 2.92 3.59
N GLY A 384 21.57 2.25 4.63
CA GLY A 384 22.99 1.98 4.84
C GLY A 384 23.50 0.68 4.22
N MET A 385 22.65 -0.06 3.51
CA MET A 385 23.03 -1.30 2.80
C MET A 385 24.17 -1.03 1.81
N SER A 386 25.14 -1.94 1.75
CA SER A 386 26.19 -1.93 0.72
C SER A 386 26.06 -3.14 -0.22
N LEU A 387 26.51 -2.95 -1.46
CA LEU A 387 26.40 -3.94 -2.52
C LEU A 387 27.79 -4.44 -2.89
N SER A 388 27.96 -5.75 -2.94
CA SER A 388 29.15 -6.40 -3.51
C SER A 388 28.78 -7.08 -4.83
N ASP A 389 29.75 -7.70 -5.48
CA ASP A 389 29.48 -8.43 -6.73
C ASP A 389 28.63 -9.69 -6.54
N ASP A 390 28.58 -10.24 -5.33
CA ASP A 390 27.98 -11.55 -5.03
C ASP A 390 26.88 -11.50 -3.96
N GLY A 391 26.54 -10.30 -3.47
CA GLY A 391 25.49 -10.16 -2.46
C GLY A 391 25.33 -8.75 -1.91
N ILE A 392 24.61 -8.67 -0.80
CA ILE A 392 24.37 -7.43 -0.05
C ILE A 392 24.96 -7.53 1.35
N SER A 393 25.48 -6.44 1.88
CA SER A 393 25.88 -6.32 3.28
C SER A 393 24.93 -5.39 4.01
N LEU A 394 24.39 -5.88 5.11
CA LEU A 394 23.53 -5.13 6.02
C LEU A 394 24.32 -4.82 7.29
N GLY A 395 24.17 -3.61 7.82
CA GLY A 395 24.83 -3.17 9.05
C GLY A 395 23.85 -2.59 10.06
N PHE A 396 24.01 -2.96 11.33
CA PHE A 396 23.26 -2.39 12.45
C PHE A 396 24.12 -2.33 13.71
N GLY A 397 24.37 -1.11 14.21
CA GLY A 397 25.34 -0.90 15.29
C GLY A 397 26.74 -1.38 14.88
N ASP A 398 27.37 -2.20 15.73
CA ASP A 398 28.67 -2.81 15.44
C ASP A 398 28.58 -4.15 14.69
N SER A 399 27.36 -4.59 14.35
CA SER A 399 27.12 -5.87 13.66
C SER A 399 26.93 -5.67 12.17
N SER A 400 27.49 -6.57 11.37
CA SER A 400 27.25 -6.63 9.93
C SER A 400 27.03 -8.07 9.48
N VAL A 401 26.18 -8.27 8.47
CA VAL A 401 25.88 -9.57 7.88
C VAL A 401 25.81 -9.45 6.37
N ASN A 402 26.43 -10.41 5.69
CA ASN A 402 26.36 -10.54 4.24
C ASN A 402 25.28 -11.56 3.86
N LEU A 403 24.39 -11.17 2.96
CA LEU A 403 23.38 -12.03 2.37
C LEU A 403 23.76 -12.32 0.92
N THR A 404 23.79 -13.60 0.56
CA THR A 404 23.94 -14.05 -0.83
C THR A 404 22.56 -14.22 -1.42
N LEU A 405 22.34 -13.69 -2.63
CA LEU A 405 21.05 -13.68 -3.31
C LEU A 405 21.18 -14.36 -4.67
N GLU A 406 20.04 -14.79 -5.20
CA GLU A 406 19.98 -15.17 -6.61
C GLU A 406 20.32 -13.98 -7.49
N ARG A 407 21.00 -14.25 -8.61
CA ARG A 407 21.57 -13.20 -9.45
C ARG A 407 20.53 -12.19 -9.99
N PRO A 408 19.33 -12.60 -10.45
CA PRO A 408 18.28 -11.65 -10.85
C PRO A 408 17.86 -10.69 -9.72
N VAL A 409 17.64 -11.24 -8.53
CA VAL A 409 17.29 -10.48 -7.33
C VAL A 409 18.40 -9.49 -6.95
N LEU A 410 19.67 -9.93 -7.00
CA LEU A 410 20.81 -9.08 -6.68
C LEU A 410 20.94 -7.89 -7.62
N GLU A 411 20.84 -8.11 -8.95
CA GLU A 411 20.98 -7.01 -9.90
C GLU A 411 19.79 -6.04 -9.82
N ARG A 412 18.57 -6.56 -9.58
CA ARG A 412 17.40 -5.73 -9.31
C ARG A 412 17.59 -4.84 -8.08
N ILE A 413 18.04 -5.42 -6.96
CA ILE A 413 18.35 -4.65 -5.74
C ILE A 413 19.48 -3.66 -5.98
N ARG A 414 20.52 -4.02 -6.75
CA ARG A 414 21.64 -3.14 -7.10
C ARG A 414 21.14 -1.89 -7.83
N LEU A 415 20.24 -2.08 -8.80
CA LEU A 415 19.64 -0.99 -9.55
C LEU A 415 18.74 -0.13 -8.66
N LEU A 416 17.76 -0.73 -7.97
CA LEU A 416 16.85 -0.04 -7.05
C LEU A 416 17.59 0.79 -6.01
N HIS A 417 18.63 0.22 -5.39
CA HIS A 417 19.43 0.94 -4.41
C HIS A 417 20.13 2.15 -5.04
N ALA A 418 20.66 2.04 -6.26
CA ALA A 418 21.34 3.14 -6.94
C ALA A 418 20.38 4.27 -7.35
N VAL A 419 19.15 3.92 -7.76
CA VAL A 419 18.13 4.87 -8.25
C VAL A 419 17.11 5.30 -7.20
N ARG A 420 17.28 4.90 -5.93
CA ARG A 420 16.30 5.14 -4.84
C ARG A 420 15.84 6.58 -4.64
N LYS A 421 16.62 7.56 -5.08
CA LYS A 421 16.25 8.99 -5.02
C LYS A 421 15.23 9.40 -6.09
N TYR A 422 15.03 8.56 -7.10
CA TYR A 422 14.13 8.76 -8.23
C TYR A 422 12.96 7.77 -8.21
N LEU A 423 13.19 6.54 -7.72
CA LEU A 423 12.16 5.50 -7.67
C LEU A 423 11.96 4.94 -6.26
N PRO A 424 10.71 4.82 -5.79
CA PRO A 424 9.51 5.42 -6.37
C PRO A 424 9.56 6.96 -6.29
N ALA A 425 8.89 7.64 -7.22
CA ALA A 425 8.93 9.11 -7.31
C ALA A 425 8.13 9.75 -6.17
N LEU A 426 8.71 10.74 -5.49
CA LEU A 426 8.07 11.43 -4.37
C LEU A 426 7.33 12.68 -4.85
N LEU A 427 6.01 12.59 -5.01
CA LEU A 427 5.19 13.69 -5.55
C LEU A 427 4.61 14.61 -4.49
N ALA A 428 4.53 14.16 -3.24
CA ALA A 428 4.22 15.03 -2.12
C ALA A 428 4.90 14.55 -0.85
N TYR A 429 5.20 15.47 0.06
CA TYR A 429 5.87 15.17 1.32
C TYR A 429 5.54 16.22 2.37
N THR A 430 5.44 15.82 3.64
CA THR A 430 5.38 16.79 4.73
C THR A 430 6.71 17.53 4.84
N GLU A 431 6.74 18.78 5.29
CA GLU A 431 7.98 19.58 5.35
C GLU A 431 9.12 18.93 6.15
N ASP A 432 8.79 18.02 7.06
CA ASP A 432 9.71 17.23 7.86
C ASP A 432 9.93 15.80 7.33
N TYR A 433 9.35 15.45 6.18
CA TYR A 433 9.42 14.15 5.50
C TYR A 433 8.88 12.96 6.31
N SER A 434 8.08 13.20 7.35
CA SER A 434 7.42 12.12 8.11
C SER A 434 6.25 11.48 7.34
N GLY A 435 5.62 12.23 6.45
CA GLY A 435 4.58 11.75 5.53
C GLY A 435 4.91 12.10 4.10
N GLY A 436 4.30 11.37 3.18
CA GLY A 436 4.55 11.47 1.75
C GLY A 436 3.67 10.60 0.88
N ILE A 437 3.67 10.96 -0.39
CA ILE A 437 2.93 10.31 -1.47
C ILE A 437 3.97 9.92 -2.53
N LEU A 438 4.12 8.61 -2.70
CA LEU A 438 5.07 7.99 -3.60
C LEU A 438 4.32 7.36 -4.76
N VAL A 439 4.89 7.45 -5.95
CA VAL A 439 4.28 6.90 -7.15
C VAL A 439 5.25 6.03 -7.94
N ARG A 440 4.66 5.11 -8.67
CA ARG A 440 5.33 4.23 -9.64
C ARG A 440 4.59 4.33 -10.97
N GLU A 441 5.35 4.51 -12.04
CA GLU A 441 4.87 4.31 -13.41
C GLU A 441 5.49 3.02 -13.93
N GLY A 442 4.67 2.05 -14.34
CA GLY A 442 5.11 0.72 -14.80
C GLY A 442 4.14 0.15 -15.83
N GLU A 443 3.84 -1.16 -15.74
CA GLU A 443 2.71 -1.76 -16.48
C GLU A 443 1.33 -1.17 -16.10
N TYR A 444 1.26 -0.49 -14.95
CA TYR A 444 0.14 0.29 -14.47
C TYR A 444 0.68 1.46 -13.63
N ARG A 445 -0.16 2.44 -13.32
CA ARG A 445 0.19 3.50 -12.37
C ARG A 445 -0.22 3.12 -10.96
N ALA A 446 0.72 3.23 -10.03
CA ALA A 446 0.49 2.93 -8.63
C ALA A 446 0.88 4.10 -7.73
N VAL A 447 0.12 4.28 -6.66
CA VAL A 447 0.36 5.28 -5.63
C VAL A 447 0.42 4.60 -4.27
N TYR A 448 1.43 4.92 -3.48
CA TYR A 448 1.40 4.73 -2.04
C TYR A 448 1.30 6.08 -1.36
N THR A 449 0.20 6.31 -0.65
CA THR A 449 0.08 7.43 0.28
C THR A 449 0.30 6.92 1.69
N SER A 450 1.32 7.46 2.35
CA SER A 450 1.47 7.21 3.79
C SER A 450 0.42 7.93 4.62
N LEU A 451 -0.28 8.93 4.05
CA LEU A 451 -1.32 9.71 4.70
C LEU A 451 -2.69 9.05 4.53
N GLU A 452 -3.52 9.10 5.58
CA GLU A 452 -4.92 8.64 5.60
C GLU A 452 -5.84 9.71 4.98
N LEU A 453 -5.64 10.01 3.69
CA LEU A 453 -6.34 11.10 2.98
C LEU A 453 -7.86 10.95 2.99
N GLU A 454 -8.35 9.71 2.99
CA GLU A 454 -9.76 9.33 3.04
C GLU A 454 -10.45 9.69 4.37
N ALA A 455 -9.68 9.90 5.44
CA ALA A 455 -10.15 10.40 6.74
C ALA A 455 -9.98 11.92 6.90
N GLY A 456 -9.49 12.61 5.88
CA GLY A 456 -9.26 14.05 5.87
C GLY A 456 -10.49 14.86 5.47
N GLY A 457 -10.29 16.18 5.27
CA GLY A 457 -11.33 17.08 4.79
C GLY A 457 -11.29 17.27 3.26
N ASP A 458 -12.00 18.29 2.78
CA ASP A 458 -12.09 18.67 1.35
C ASP A 458 -10.72 18.76 0.65
N ALA A 459 -9.71 19.23 1.37
CA ALA A 459 -8.42 19.50 0.80
C ALA A 459 -7.55 18.24 0.67
N GLU A 460 -7.49 17.39 1.70
CA GLU A 460 -6.86 16.05 1.59
C GLU A 460 -7.58 15.19 0.53
N PHE A 461 -8.89 15.32 0.45
CA PHE A 461 -9.67 14.57 -0.52
C PHE A 461 -9.47 15.05 -1.96
N SER A 462 -9.25 16.35 -2.16
CA SER A 462 -8.88 16.90 -3.47
C SER A 462 -7.57 16.28 -3.97
N VAL A 463 -6.60 16.08 -3.06
CA VAL A 463 -5.34 15.36 -3.36
C VAL A 463 -5.65 13.91 -3.79
N LEU A 464 -6.53 13.20 -3.06
CA LEU A 464 -6.93 11.84 -3.44
C LEU A 464 -7.60 11.79 -4.82
N LYS A 465 -8.48 12.75 -5.16
CA LYS A 465 -9.10 12.85 -6.49
C LYS A 465 -8.07 13.09 -7.60
N GLU A 466 -7.08 13.95 -7.37
CA GLU A 466 -5.99 14.19 -8.33
C GLU A 466 -5.15 12.92 -8.56
N LEU A 467 -4.91 12.13 -7.51
CA LEU A 467 -4.22 10.84 -7.61
C LEU A 467 -5.04 9.78 -8.36
N ILE A 468 -6.35 9.71 -8.13
CA ILE A 468 -7.26 8.82 -8.88
C ILE A 468 -7.22 9.16 -10.37
N ASN A 469 -7.35 10.44 -10.72
CA ASN A 469 -7.28 10.88 -12.11
C ASN A 469 -5.93 10.58 -12.75
N TRP A 470 -4.84 10.77 -12.00
CA TRP A 470 -3.49 10.46 -12.48
C TRP A 470 -3.30 8.97 -12.74
N THR A 471 -3.78 8.09 -11.85
CA THR A 471 -3.64 6.64 -12.05
C THR A 471 -4.48 6.10 -13.21
N MET A 472 -5.61 6.73 -13.52
CA MET A 472 -6.44 6.38 -14.69
C MET A 472 -5.82 6.79 -16.03
N ASP A 473 -5.03 7.86 -16.07
CA ASP A 473 -4.40 8.37 -17.30
C ASP A 473 -3.13 7.60 -17.68
N TYR A 474 -3.21 6.27 -17.65
CA TYR A 474 -2.09 5.38 -17.97
C TYR A 474 -1.58 5.61 -19.40
N GLN A 475 -0.27 5.71 -19.53
CA GLN A 475 0.42 5.72 -20.82
C GLN A 475 1.50 4.62 -20.82
N PRO A 476 1.64 3.84 -21.90
CA PRO A 476 2.72 2.87 -22.00
C PRO A 476 4.10 3.53 -21.90
N LEU A 477 4.98 2.93 -21.09
CA LEU A 477 6.35 3.40 -20.97
C LEU A 477 7.10 3.28 -22.30
N LEU A 478 7.84 4.33 -22.63
CA LEU A 478 8.76 4.28 -23.76
C LEU A 478 10.00 3.46 -23.37
N THR A 479 10.41 2.55 -24.23
CA THR A 479 11.63 1.77 -24.00
C THR A 479 12.85 2.68 -24.16
N PRO A 480 13.72 2.79 -23.13
CA PRO A 480 14.85 3.70 -23.21
C PRO A 480 15.95 3.17 -24.13
N GLU A 481 16.75 4.09 -24.69
CA GLU A 481 18.00 3.74 -25.36
C GLU A 481 19.11 3.55 -24.33
N VAL A 482 19.79 2.41 -24.39
CA VAL A 482 20.97 2.07 -23.59
C VAL A 482 22.22 2.29 -24.42
N VAL A 483 23.06 3.22 -23.98
CA VAL A 483 24.35 3.49 -24.61
C VAL A 483 25.43 2.62 -24.00
N VAL A 484 26.07 1.78 -24.81
CA VAL A 484 27.15 0.88 -24.38
C VAL A 484 28.51 1.43 -24.85
N LEU A 485 29.29 1.96 -23.92
CA LEU A 485 30.67 2.37 -24.14
C LEU A 485 31.61 1.16 -24.01
N ALA A 486 32.24 0.78 -25.12
CA ALA A 486 33.20 -0.31 -25.13
C ALA A 486 34.29 -0.11 -26.19
N ASN A 487 35.52 -0.52 -25.89
CA ASN A 487 36.56 -0.71 -26.90
C ASN A 487 36.26 -1.96 -27.75
N ASP A 488 36.99 -2.16 -28.84
CA ASP A 488 36.78 -3.31 -29.73
C ASP A 488 37.00 -4.66 -29.04
N ILE A 489 37.95 -4.74 -28.10
CA ILE A 489 38.31 -5.98 -27.40
C ILE A 489 37.17 -6.44 -26.48
N ASP A 490 36.69 -5.57 -25.60
CA ASP A 490 35.64 -5.89 -24.64
C ASP A 490 34.29 -6.10 -25.35
N TRP A 491 34.06 -5.37 -26.45
CA TRP A 491 32.90 -5.60 -27.31
C TRP A 491 32.90 -7.00 -27.93
N ASP A 492 33.99 -7.39 -28.60
CA ASP A 492 34.10 -8.67 -29.29
C ASP A 492 34.10 -9.88 -28.34
N ILE A 493 34.45 -9.67 -27.07
CA ILE A 493 34.44 -10.74 -26.06
C ILE A 493 33.00 -11.08 -25.65
N ARG A 494 32.22 -10.08 -25.20
CA ARG A 494 30.84 -10.27 -24.70
C ARG A 494 29.94 -9.03 -24.79
N GLY A 495 30.43 -7.88 -25.29
CA GLY A 495 29.60 -6.68 -25.40
C GLY A 495 28.46 -6.84 -26.41
N ASP A 496 28.71 -7.55 -27.52
CA ASP A 496 27.69 -7.91 -28.51
C ASP A 496 26.58 -8.80 -27.93
N LEU A 497 26.95 -9.75 -27.07
CA LEU A 497 26.02 -10.62 -26.36
C LEU A 497 25.18 -9.84 -25.35
N LEU A 498 25.80 -8.91 -24.62
CA LEU A 498 25.08 -8.02 -23.71
C LEU A 498 24.06 -7.16 -24.44
N ALA A 499 24.46 -6.55 -25.55
CA ALA A 499 23.56 -5.77 -26.39
C ALA A 499 22.39 -6.62 -26.90
N SER A 500 22.68 -7.81 -27.43
CA SER A 500 21.65 -8.74 -27.93
C SER A 500 20.65 -9.15 -26.85
N GLN A 501 21.11 -9.34 -25.61
CA GLN A 501 20.23 -9.70 -24.50
C GLN A 501 19.33 -8.53 -24.09
N LEU A 502 19.88 -7.31 -23.98
CA LEU A 502 19.11 -6.10 -23.69
C LEU A 502 18.07 -5.84 -24.79
N GLU A 503 18.43 -6.03 -26.07
CA GLU A 503 17.51 -5.94 -27.20
C GLU A 503 16.40 -7.00 -27.14
N THR A 504 16.71 -8.22 -26.69
CA THR A 504 15.70 -9.29 -26.48
C THR A 504 14.70 -8.92 -25.38
N LEU A 505 15.11 -8.11 -24.41
CA LEU A 505 14.25 -7.55 -23.37
C LEU A 505 13.49 -6.29 -23.83
N GLY A 506 13.64 -5.87 -25.09
CA GLY A 506 12.91 -4.75 -25.69
C GLY A 506 13.60 -3.39 -25.61
N LEU A 507 14.82 -3.31 -25.07
CA LEU A 507 15.60 -2.07 -24.99
C LEU A 507 16.29 -1.76 -26.31
N SER A 508 16.38 -0.48 -26.69
CA SER A 508 17.20 -0.07 -27.84
C SER A 508 18.66 0.03 -27.37
N VAL A 509 19.60 -0.60 -28.07
CA VAL A 509 21.02 -0.56 -27.65
C VAL A 509 21.88 0.13 -28.69
N LYS A 510 22.74 1.02 -28.21
CA LYS A 510 23.69 1.75 -29.06
C LYS A 510 25.11 1.59 -28.56
N ARG A 511 25.93 0.87 -29.33
CA ARG A 511 27.37 0.82 -29.10
C ARG A 511 28.02 2.14 -29.48
N VAL A 512 28.92 2.64 -28.63
CA VAL A 512 29.76 3.81 -28.91
C VAL A 512 31.21 3.56 -28.49
N THR A 513 32.15 4.11 -29.24
CA THR A 513 33.57 4.14 -28.88
C THR A 513 33.88 5.38 -28.05
N ALA A 514 35.04 5.41 -27.38
CA ALA A 514 35.42 6.57 -26.55
C ALA A 514 35.51 7.90 -27.33
N ASN A 515 35.82 7.84 -28.63
CA ASN A 515 35.87 9.02 -29.52
C ASN A 515 34.48 9.58 -29.83
N GLU A 516 33.44 8.74 -29.78
CA GLU A 516 32.05 9.12 -30.06
C GLU A 516 31.29 9.42 -28.77
N PHE A 517 31.77 8.90 -27.63
CA PHE A 517 31.04 8.88 -26.37
C PHE A 517 30.69 10.26 -25.85
N GLU A 518 31.49 11.29 -26.09
CA GLU A 518 31.17 12.64 -25.61
C GLU A 518 29.81 13.15 -26.12
N ALA A 519 29.35 12.70 -27.31
CA ALA A 519 28.03 13.05 -27.84
C ALA A 519 26.87 12.29 -27.17
N TYR A 520 27.16 11.21 -26.44
CA TYR A 520 26.19 10.31 -25.81
C TYR A 520 26.36 10.23 -24.28
N LYS A 521 27.34 10.94 -23.74
CA LYS A 521 27.70 10.91 -22.33
C LYS A 521 26.59 11.36 -21.40
N GLU A 522 25.64 12.17 -21.90
CA GLU A 522 24.46 12.64 -21.15
C GLU A 522 23.22 11.75 -21.39
N SER A 523 23.38 10.57 -22.01
CA SER A 523 22.24 9.65 -22.22
C SER A 523 21.72 9.14 -20.88
N PRO A 524 20.39 8.95 -20.71
CA PRO A 524 19.80 8.54 -19.43
C PRO A 524 20.36 7.21 -18.90
N ILE A 525 20.69 6.27 -19.79
CA ILE A 525 21.23 4.96 -19.41
C ILE A 525 22.53 4.71 -20.17
N VAL A 526 23.63 4.57 -19.43
CA VAL A 526 24.96 4.26 -19.95
C VAL A 526 25.47 2.98 -19.32
N VAL A 527 26.02 2.08 -20.12
CA VAL A 527 26.78 0.91 -19.67
C VAL A 527 28.21 1.04 -20.15
N ILE A 528 29.19 0.93 -19.26
CA ILE A 528 30.62 1.01 -19.56
C ILE A 528 31.24 -0.37 -19.39
N LEU A 529 31.90 -0.86 -20.43
CA LEU A 529 32.64 -2.13 -20.42
C LEU A 529 34.13 -1.85 -20.39
N GLY A 530 34.79 -2.26 -19.30
CA GLY A 530 36.23 -2.08 -19.09
C GLY A 530 36.57 -1.37 -17.79
N GLY A 531 37.79 -1.59 -17.27
CA GLY A 531 38.26 -1.02 -16.01
C GLY A 531 38.95 0.35 -16.12
N PRO A 532 39.45 0.89 -14.99
CA PRO A 532 40.12 2.20 -14.95
C PRO A 532 41.36 2.30 -15.85
N GLU A 533 41.99 1.17 -16.17
CA GLU A 533 43.16 1.07 -17.07
C GLU A 533 42.79 0.61 -18.49
N ALA A 534 41.49 0.58 -18.85
CA ALA A 534 41.05 0.16 -20.17
C ALA A 534 41.60 1.06 -21.28
N TYR A 535 42.01 0.42 -22.38
CA TYR A 535 42.58 1.08 -23.56
C TYR A 535 41.56 1.94 -24.30
N ASP A 536 42.06 2.65 -25.32
CA ASP A 536 41.27 3.45 -26.27
C ASP A 536 40.40 4.52 -25.60
N GLY A 537 40.82 5.04 -24.45
CA GLY A 537 40.17 6.15 -23.75
C GLY A 537 39.00 5.77 -22.84
N VAL A 538 38.54 4.51 -22.85
CA VAL A 538 37.43 4.04 -21.99
C VAL A 538 37.76 4.20 -20.51
N GLY A 539 39.00 3.87 -20.09
CA GLY A 539 39.43 3.98 -18.70
C GLY A 539 39.27 5.39 -18.12
N SER A 540 39.41 6.43 -18.95
CA SER A 540 39.24 7.83 -18.51
C SER A 540 37.80 8.17 -18.10
N TYR A 541 36.80 7.52 -18.70
CA TYR A 541 35.40 7.70 -18.31
C TYR A 541 35.06 6.86 -17.09
N VAL A 542 35.65 5.67 -16.93
CA VAL A 542 35.53 4.87 -15.70
C VAL A 542 36.09 5.63 -14.50
N GLN A 543 37.25 6.27 -14.65
CA GLN A 543 37.86 7.10 -13.60
C GLN A 543 37.02 8.32 -13.22
N GLN A 544 36.20 8.84 -14.14
CA GLN A 544 35.22 9.89 -13.83
C GLN A 544 33.99 9.35 -13.10
N ALA A 545 33.54 8.14 -13.46
CA ALA A 545 32.32 7.54 -12.92
C ALA A 545 32.49 6.96 -11.52
N LEU A 546 33.68 6.45 -11.19
CA LEU A 546 33.94 5.72 -9.96
C LEU A 546 34.84 6.49 -9.00
N SER A 547 34.66 6.27 -7.69
CA SER A 547 35.59 6.80 -6.68
C SER A 547 36.96 6.13 -6.77
N LEU A 548 38.00 6.74 -6.17
CA LEU A 548 39.33 6.13 -6.15
C LEU A 548 39.35 4.77 -5.45
N GLU A 549 38.53 4.60 -4.40
CA GLU A 549 38.39 3.33 -3.69
C GLU A 549 37.79 2.24 -4.59
N GLU A 550 36.78 2.58 -5.37
CA GLU A 550 36.13 1.66 -6.32
C GLU A 550 37.03 1.32 -7.50
N GLN A 551 37.80 2.29 -8.00
CA GLN A 551 38.82 2.06 -9.02
C GLN A 551 39.88 1.07 -8.52
N ASN A 552 40.39 1.27 -7.30
CA ASN A 552 41.35 0.34 -6.69
C ASN A 552 40.74 -1.05 -6.48
N ALA A 553 39.47 -1.14 -6.04
CA ALA A 553 38.79 -2.42 -5.89
C ALA A 553 38.71 -3.21 -7.21
N ILE A 554 38.58 -2.54 -8.36
CA ILE A 554 38.66 -3.19 -9.68
C ILE A 554 40.08 -3.67 -9.98
N ILE A 555 41.08 -2.82 -9.74
CA ILE A 555 42.51 -3.10 -10.00
C ILE A 555 43.00 -4.28 -9.16
N ASP A 556 42.57 -4.32 -7.90
CA ASP A 556 42.89 -5.38 -6.94
C ASP A 556 42.02 -6.64 -7.13
N GLY A 557 40.97 -6.55 -7.95
CA GLY A 557 40.07 -7.65 -8.30
C GLY A 557 39.03 -7.99 -7.23
N GLU A 558 38.78 -7.08 -6.30
CA GLU A 558 37.84 -7.22 -5.17
C GLU A 558 36.38 -6.98 -5.58
N ALA A 559 36.13 -6.06 -6.51
CA ALA A 559 34.80 -5.72 -7.01
C ALA A 559 34.84 -5.28 -8.48
N GLY A 560 33.71 -5.33 -9.17
CA GLY A 560 33.67 -5.09 -10.61
C GLY A 560 32.33 -4.71 -11.20
N MET A 561 31.27 -4.61 -10.39
CA MET A 561 29.94 -4.22 -10.84
C MET A 561 29.42 -3.05 -10.01
N PHE A 562 29.33 -1.89 -10.64
CA PHE A 562 28.90 -0.66 -9.99
C PHE A 562 27.75 -0.03 -10.76
N ILE A 563 26.75 0.48 -10.05
CA ILE A 563 25.70 1.32 -10.63
C ILE A 563 25.76 2.67 -9.94
N LYS A 564 25.90 3.72 -10.74
CA LYS A 564 26.01 5.11 -10.31
C LYS A 564 24.86 5.92 -10.89
N THR A 565 24.53 7.00 -10.21
CA THR A 565 23.58 7.99 -10.73
C THR A 565 24.21 9.36 -10.81
N ASP A 566 23.75 10.16 -11.77
CA ASP A 566 24.16 11.55 -12.01
C ASP A 566 25.68 11.76 -12.14
N VAL A 567 26.35 10.88 -12.87
CA VAL A 567 27.79 11.02 -13.10
C VAL A 567 28.08 12.27 -13.92
N TRP A 568 27.29 12.51 -14.97
CA TRP A 568 27.48 13.66 -15.88
C TRP A 568 26.28 14.59 -15.95
N VAL A 569 25.05 14.06 -15.88
CA VAL A 569 23.80 14.85 -15.89
C VAL A 569 22.82 14.27 -14.87
N GLU A 570 21.98 15.12 -14.27
CA GLU A 570 20.88 14.69 -13.39
C GLU A 570 19.90 13.78 -14.16
N GLY A 571 19.39 12.74 -13.50
CA GLY A 571 18.48 11.77 -14.11
C GLY A 571 19.20 10.68 -14.92
N GLN A 572 20.47 10.42 -14.64
CA GLN A 572 21.27 9.43 -15.37
C GLN A 572 21.60 8.21 -14.51
N VAL A 573 21.65 7.02 -15.12
CA VAL A 573 22.23 5.79 -14.59
C VAL A 573 23.46 5.38 -15.41
N VAL A 574 24.55 5.09 -14.71
CA VAL A 574 25.81 4.59 -15.29
C VAL A 574 26.16 3.26 -14.65
N ILE A 575 26.17 2.21 -15.46
CA ILE A 575 26.49 0.83 -15.05
C ILE A 575 27.92 0.52 -15.51
N VAL A 576 28.83 0.24 -14.59
CA VAL A 576 30.22 -0.12 -14.90
C VAL A 576 30.42 -1.60 -14.66
N LEU A 577 30.82 -2.32 -15.71
CA LEU A 577 31.17 -3.73 -15.68
C LEU A 577 32.65 -3.87 -16.01
N ALA A 578 33.47 -4.16 -14.99
CA ALA A 578 34.91 -4.12 -15.10
C ALA A 578 35.58 -5.21 -14.26
N GLY A 579 36.60 -5.87 -14.80
CA GLY A 579 37.49 -6.71 -14.01
C GLY A 579 38.93 -6.22 -14.04
N GLN A 580 39.77 -6.83 -13.20
CA GLN A 580 41.22 -6.61 -13.16
C GLN A 580 41.90 -6.76 -14.54
N ASP A 581 41.34 -7.62 -15.40
CA ASP A 581 41.74 -7.76 -16.79
C ASP A 581 40.51 -8.01 -17.68
N ARG A 582 40.73 -8.11 -19.00
CA ARG A 582 39.67 -8.40 -20.00
C ARG A 582 38.87 -9.69 -19.72
N TRP A 583 39.48 -10.70 -19.10
CA TRP A 583 38.78 -11.94 -18.74
C TRP A 583 37.95 -11.74 -17.47
N GLY A 584 38.43 -10.91 -16.54
CA GLY A 584 37.67 -10.37 -15.43
C GLY A 584 36.43 -9.62 -15.91
N THR A 585 36.59 -8.67 -16.82
CA THR A 585 35.47 -7.92 -17.44
C THR A 585 34.48 -8.88 -18.08
N SER A 586 34.95 -9.86 -18.86
CA SER A 586 34.09 -10.91 -19.44
C SER A 586 33.27 -11.66 -18.38
N ARG A 587 33.87 -12.00 -17.23
CA ARG A 587 33.16 -12.66 -16.12
C ARG A 587 32.11 -11.74 -15.49
N LYS A 588 32.40 -10.45 -15.30
CA LYS A 588 31.42 -9.49 -14.76
C LYS A 588 30.25 -9.29 -15.73
N ILE A 589 30.52 -9.17 -17.03
CA ILE A 589 29.45 -9.12 -18.06
C ILE A 589 28.60 -10.39 -18.02
N LYS A 590 29.21 -11.58 -17.96
CA LYS A 590 28.46 -12.84 -17.86
C LYS A 590 27.58 -12.87 -16.61
N ALA A 591 28.12 -12.46 -15.47
CA ALA A 591 27.40 -12.50 -14.22
C ALA A 591 26.24 -11.48 -14.21
N TYR A 592 26.45 -10.28 -14.73
CA TYR A 592 25.40 -9.28 -14.92
C TYR A 592 24.30 -9.81 -15.86
N LEU A 593 24.65 -10.44 -16.98
CA LEU A 593 23.71 -11.06 -17.92
C LEU A 593 22.81 -12.11 -17.27
N GLU A 594 23.34 -12.89 -16.33
CA GLU A 594 22.58 -13.90 -15.57
C GLU A 594 21.52 -13.27 -14.64
N GLY A 595 21.58 -11.96 -14.41
CA GLY A 595 20.61 -11.20 -13.61
C GLY A 595 19.65 -10.34 -14.39
N LEU A 596 19.75 -10.33 -15.72
CA LEU A 596 18.85 -9.57 -16.58
C LEU A 596 17.59 -10.37 -16.91
N ASP A 597 16.44 -9.84 -16.50
CA ASP A 597 15.11 -10.39 -16.76
C ASP A 597 14.15 -9.26 -17.22
N PRO A 598 12.91 -9.60 -17.61
CA PRO A 598 11.92 -8.58 -18.02
C PRO A 598 11.65 -7.54 -16.95
N ALA A 599 11.65 -7.92 -15.66
CA ALA A 599 11.41 -6.98 -14.57
C ALA A 599 12.54 -5.95 -14.45
N TYR A 600 13.80 -6.35 -14.69
CA TYR A 600 14.94 -5.44 -14.71
C TYR A 600 14.82 -4.41 -15.84
N ALA A 601 14.41 -4.85 -17.03
CA ALA A 601 14.18 -3.95 -18.17
C ALA A 601 13.00 -3.00 -17.92
N GLU A 602 11.92 -3.47 -17.30
CA GLU A 602 10.82 -2.63 -16.82
C GLU A 602 11.36 -1.54 -15.89
N LEU A 603 12.13 -1.90 -14.87
CA LEU A 603 12.70 -0.95 -13.90
C LEU A 603 13.57 0.14 -14.55
N LEU A 604 14.33 -0.19 -15.60
CA LEU A 604 15.07 0.81 -16.39
C LEU A 604 14.13 1.76 -17.14
N ALA A 605 13.02 1.25 -17.68
CA ALA A 605 12.01 2.08 -18.32
C ALA A 605 11.26 2.97 -17.32
N GLU A 606 10.91 2.44 -16.14
CA GLU A 606 10.31 3.23 -15.05
C GLU A 606 11.24 4.37 -14.63
N PHE A 607 12.53 4.07 -14.47
CA PHE A 607 13.54 5.07 -14.13
C PHE A 607 13.61 6.15 -15.21
N SER A 608 13.69 5.75 -16.48
CA SER A 608 13.76 6.69 -17.60
C SER A 608 12.53 7.59 -17.68
N ALA A 609 11.33 7.06 -17.37
CA ALA A 609 10.10 7.84 -17.36
C ALA A 609 10.06 8.83 -16.18
N ALA A 610 10.51 8.41 -14.99
CA ALA A 610 10.52 9.26 -13.79
C ALA A 610 11.47 10.46 -13.88
N VAL A 611 12.47 10.42 -14.77
CA VAL A 611 13.49 11.47 -14.94
C VAL A 611 13.35 12.26 -16.26
N SER A 612 12.37 11.91 -17.10
CA SER A 612 12.04 12.62 -18.34
C SER A 612 11.04 13.74 -18.10
#